data_AF-A0A523JFW4-F1
#
_entry.id   AF-A0A523JFW4-F1
#
_cell.length_a   1.000
_cell.length_b   1.000
_cell.length_c   1.000
_cell.angle_alpha   90.00
_cell.angle_beta   90.00
_cell.angle_gamma   90.00
#
_symmetry.space_group_name_H-M   'P 1'
#
loop_
_entity.id
_entity.type
_entity.pdbx_description
1 polymer ?
#
loop_
_entity_poly.entity_id
_entity_poly.type
_entity_poly.pdbx_seq_one_letter_code
_entity_poly.pdbx_strand_id
1 'polypeptide(L)'
;MRGASASGGERSRQQILNIAPAMIWKTDAEGLFTNFSRRWCLFTGRSEEKERGRGWLDGVHPADLERWTQVYSRALRVPDEFSVDVRMRSITGRFHWVRHHGIPSFTREGEFSGYVGSSFDITDLKQAGQQALVEVSQLSHANQELESFVQTACHDLHEPLRTLQSQLAALGEGTRWESGRLKDAMENVRRMQTLLRDLLECARISTRGAPLEPTDLGTPLDWALANLSQLVLESGAEITRDPLPVVGADATQLAQVFQNLIGNALKFRREEPVVVHVGARRDGDGWRLSVRDNGIGIAPDHHVKIFELFKRVPGTRRAGRGLGLTICKKIVERHGGRIGVESEPDQGSTFFFWLPD
;
A
#
# COMPACT_ATOMS: atom_id res chain seq x y z
N MET A 1 61.22 30.05 30.39
CA MET A 1 60.22 28.95 30.34
C MET A 1 58.78 29.48 30.29
N ARG A 2 58.33 30.15 29.21
CA ARG A 2 56.93 30.63 29.04
C ARG A 2 56.38 30.43 27.61
N GLY A 3 56.70 29.30 26.98
CA GLY A 3 56.26 29.01 25.59
C GLY A 3 55.42 27.74 25.40
N ALA A 4 55.33 26.85 26.40
CA ALA A 4 54.77 25.50 26.20
C ALA A 4 53.25 25.37 26.47
N SER A 5 52.63 26.29 27.23
CA SER A 5 51.25 26.12 27.72
C SER A 5 50.15 26.48 26.70
N ALA A 6 50.35 27.50 25.84
CA ALA A 6 49.35 27.89 24.83
C ALA A 6 49.26 26.88 23.67
N SER A 7 50.37 26.24 23.31
CA SER A 7 50.44 25.25 22.22
C SER A 7 49.74 23.92 22.54
N GLY A 8 49.65 23.55 23.81
CA GLY A 8 48.98 22.32 24.27
C GLY A 8 47.46 22.44 24.24
N GLY A 9 46.91 23.60 24.62
CA GLY A 9 45.46 23.87 24.56
C GLY A 9 44.94 23.91 23.12
N GLU A 10 45.72 24.50 22.20
CA GLU A 10 45.40 24.56 20.77
C GLU A 10 45.48 23.17 20.11
N ARG A 11 46.53 22.38 20.41
CA ARG A 11 46.64 20.99 19.93
C ARG A 11 45.50 20.11 20.42
N SER A 12 45.10 20.22 21.69
CA SER A 12 44.01 19.42 22.26
C SER A 12 42.64 19.82 21.70
N ARG A 13 42.36 21.12 21.47
CA ARG A 13 41.14 21.57 20.77
C ARG A 13 41.12 21.06 19.33
N GLN A 14 42.24 21.14 18.62
CA GLN A 14 42.34 20.64 17.24
C GLN A 14 42.15 19.12 17.16
N GLN A 15 42.62 18.36 18.16
CA GLN A 15 42.42 16.91 18.22
C GLN A 15 40.96 16.53 18.49
N ILE A 16 40.26 17.22 19.38
CA ILE A 16 38.82 16.98 19.66
C ILE A 16 37.97 17.27 18.43
N LEU A 17 38.27 18.36 17.71
CA LEU A 17 37.59 18.74 16.46
C LEU A 17 37.83 17.72 15.33
N ASN A 18 38.95 16.99 15.36
CA ASN A 18 39.29 15.98 14.35
C ASN A 18 38.66 14.60 14.63
N ILE A 19 38.23 14.31 15.86
CA ILE A 19 37.63 13.02 16.24
C ILE A 19 36.10 13.07 16.16
N ALA A 20 35.49 14.26 16.32
CA ALA A 20 34.05 14.43 16.21
C ALA A 20 33.53 14.01 14.82
N PRO A 21 32.38 13.31 14.73
CA PRO A 21 31.76 12.97 13.45
C PRO A 21 31.17 14.18 12.71
N ALA A 22 31.24 15.36 13.34
CA ALA A 22 30.74 16.61 12.84
C ALA A 22 31.72 17.27 11.85
N MET A 23 31.17 17.88 10.81
CA MET A 23 31.89 18.86 9.99
C MET A 23 31.84 20.20 10.73
N ILE A 24 32.99 20.80 11.03
CA ILE A 24 33.06 22.04 11.84
C ILE A 24 33.40 23.20 10.92
N TRP A 25 32.83 24.36 11.19
CA TRP A 25 33.09 25.58 10.43
C TRP A 25 33.11 26.80 11.34
N LYS A 26 33.72 27.89 10.87
CA LYS A 26 33.75 29.19 11.54
C LYS A 26 33.52 30.32 10.53
N THR A 27 32.94 31.41 10.98
CA THR A 27 32.83 32.67 10.21
C THR A 27 33.55 33.82 10.89
N ASP A 28 33.76 34.90 10.14
CA ASP A 28 34.09 36.23 10.69
C ASP A 28 32.82 37.00 11.11
N ALA A 29 33.00 38.23 11.56
CA ALA A 29 31.93 39.13 12.02
C ALA A 29 31.01 39.58 10.89
N GLU A 30 31.46 39.53 9.64
CA GLU A 30 30.67 39.80 8.43
C GLU A 30 29.83 38.57 7.98
N GLY A 31 30.03 37.41 8.64
CA GLY A 31 29.33 36.17 8.33
C GLY A 31 29.92 35.40 7.13
N LEU A 32 31.14 35.72 6.72
CA LEU A 32 31.87 34.97 5.69
C LEU A 32 32.57 33.77 6.34
N PHE A 33 32.47 32.61 5.69
CA PHE A 33 33.05 31.38 6.24
C PHE A 33 34.57 31.41 6.09
N THR A 34 35.28 31.37 7.21
CA THR A 34 36.74 31.56 7.28
C THR A 34 37.50 30.26 7.43
N ASN A 35 36.89 29.25 8.08
CA ASN A 35 37.51 27.96 8.33
C ASN A 35 36.55 26.79 8.19
N PHE A 36 37.07 25.66 7.73
CA PHE A 36 36.35 24.39 7.64
C PHE A 36 37.22 23.24 8.17
N SER A 37 36.62 22.28 8.86
CA SER A 37 37.36 21.11 9.32
C SER A 37 37.72 20.20 8.16
N ARG A 38 38.74 19.35 8.37
CA ARG A 38 39.10 18.30 7.41
C ARG A 38 37.90 17.41 7.04
N ARG A 39 37.00 17.16 7.98
CA ARG A 39 35.82 16.32 7.76
C ARG A 39 34.82 16.96 6.79
N TRP A 40 34.68 18.29 6.81
CA TRP A 40 33.91 19.01 5.80
C TRP A 40 34.47 18.78 4.39
N CYS A 41 35.78 18.99 4.23
CA CYS A 41 36.46 18.84 2.94
C CYS A 41 36.40 17.39 2.42
N LEU A 42 36.47 16.39 3.33
CA LEU A 42 36.28 14.98 2.96
C LEU A 42 34.85 14.68 2.50
N PHE A 43 33.86 15.31 3.12
CA PHE A 43 32.46 15.14 2.73
C PHE A 43 32.15 15.79 1.39
N THR A 44 32.59 17.03 1.15
CA THR A 44 32.32 17.77 -0.10
C THR A 44 33.27 17.42 -1.24
N GLY A 45 34.48 16.93 -0.92
CA GLY A 45 35.55 16.70 -1.89
C GLY A 45 36.21 17.99 -2.40
N ARG A 46 35.94 19.14 -1.78
CA ARG A 46 36.50 20.45 -2.14
C ARG A 46 37.58 20.87 -1.15
N SER A 47 38.53 21.67 -1.59
CA SER A 47 39.54 22.27 -0.72
C SER A 47 38.93 23.40 0.11
N GLU A 48 39.43 23.62 1.33
CA GLU A 48 38.99 24.72 2.21
C GLU A 48 39.01 26.08 1.48
N GLU A 49 40.03 26.34 0.66
CA GLU A 49 40.14 27.56 -0.15
C GLU A 49 38.94 27.79 -1.07
N LYS A 50 38.37 26.72 -1.65
CA LYS A 50 37.18 26.79 -2.52
C LYS A 50 35.87 26.89 -1.74
N GLU A 51 35.89 26.60 -0.45
CA GLU A 51 34.72 26.67 0.43
C GLU A 51 34.60 28.04 1.12
N ARG A 52 35.74 28.73 1.32
CA ARG A 52 35.83 30.03 2.01
C ARG A 52 34.94 31.12 1.43
N GLY A 53 34.57 32.05 2.30
CA GLY A 53 33.66 33.14 2.00
C GLY A 53 32.26 32.60 1.70
N ARG A 54 31.91 32.61 0.41
CA ARG A 54 30.64 32.12 -0.12
C ARG A 54 30.78 30.87 -1.00
N GLY A 55 32.00 30.35 -1.19
CA GLY A 55 32.26 29.24 -2.11
C GLY A 55 31.54 27.93 -1.75
N TRP A 56 31.25 27.73 -0.47
CA TRP A 56 30.49 26.58 0.01
C TRP A 56 29.02 26.54 -0.46
N LEU A 57 28.44 27.70 -0.84
CA LEU A 57 27.08 27.78 -1.37
C LEU A 57 26.93 27.02 -2.71
N ASP A 58 28.03 26.84 -3.47
CA ASP A 58 28.04 26.03 -4.69
C ASP A 58 27.64 24.56 -4.42
N GLY A 59 27.89 24.09 -3.21
CA GLY A 59 27.54 22.75 -2.76
C GLY A 59 26.09 22.61 -2.30
N VAL A 60 25.37 23.71 -2.06
CA VAL A 60 24.00 23.70 -1.55
C VAL A 60 23.02 23.51 -2.71
N HIS A 61 21.99 22.69 -2.48
CA HIS A 61 20.92 22.51 -3.46
C HIS A 61 20.20 23.85 -3.70
N PRO A 62 19.96 24.27 -4.96
CA PRO A 62 19.41 25.59 -5.27
C PRO A 62 18.11 25.94 -4.55
N ALA A 63 17.20 24.96 -4.41
CA ALA A 63 15.92 25.14 -3.71
C ALA A 63 16.05 25.43 -2.20
N ASP A 64 17.21 25.19 -1.60
CA ASP A 64 17.42 25.40 -0.16
C ASP A 64 18.18 26.71 0.15
N LEU A 65 18.70 27.40 -0.88
CA LEU A 65 19.48 28.64 -0.75
C LEU A 65 18.68 29.77 -0.10
N GLU A 66 17.41 29.92 -0.48
CA GLU A 66 16.54 30.95 0.08
C GLU A 66 16.33 30.73 1.58
N ARG A 67 15.98 29.50 1.97
CA ARG A 67 15.79 29.11 3.37
C ARG A 67 17.05 29.34 4.20
N TRP A 68 18.21 28.93 3.69
CA TRP A 68 19.49 29.20 4.34
C TRP A 68 19.69 30.71 4.55
N THR A 69 19.53 31.50 3.49
CA THR A 69 19.77 32.95 3.50
C THR A 69 18.86 33.64 4.52
N GLN A 70 17.59 33.24 4.60
CA GLN A 70 16.64 33.78 5.57
C GLN A 70 17.08 33.48 7.02
N VAL A 71 17.39 32.23 7.34
CA VAL A 71 17.80 31.83 8.69
C VAL A 71 19.11 32.50 9.09
N TYR A 72 20.11 32.45 8.21
CA TYR A 72 21.45 32.97 8.51
C TYR A 72 21.49 34.50 8.58
N SER A 73 20.78 35.21 7.70
CA SER A 73 20.70 36.68 7.76
C SER A 73 19.94 37.20 8.99
N ARG A 74 19.02 36.42 9.54
CA ARG A 74 18.38 36.72 10.82
C ARG A 74 19.39 36.58 11.96
N ALA A 75 20.13 35.47 11.98
CA ALA A 75 21.15 35.20 12.99
C ALA A 75 22.25 36.28 12.97
N LEU A 76 22.69 36.76 11.80
CA LEU A 76 23.68 37.85 11.72
C LEU A 76 23.15 39.20 12.21
N ARG A 77 21.87 39.51 12.03
CA ARG A 77 21.27 40.78 12.47
C ARG A 77 21.07 40.84 13.98
N VAL A 78 20.67 39.72 14.57
CA VAL A 78 20.51 39.54 16.00
C VAL A 78 21.28 38.28 16.36
N PRO A 79 22.56 38.40 16.79
CA PRO A 79 23.43 37.28 17.09
C PRO A 79 22.76 36.28 18.03
N ASP A 80 22.27 35.19 17.46
CA ASP A 80 21.54 34.13 18.14
C ASP A 80 21.95 32.77 17.57
N GLU A 81 21.70 31.73 18.34
CA GLU A 81 21.87 30.35 17.90
C GLU A 81 20.91 30.04 16.74
N PHE A 82 21.38 29.30 15.74
CA PHE A 82 20.55 28.86 14.64
C PHE A 82 20.77 27.40 14.27
N SER A 83 19.72 26.80 13.70
CA SER A 83 19.76 25.46 13.14
C SER A 83 18.97 25.42 11.83
N VAL A 84 19.56 24.83 10.79
CA VAL A 84 18.91 24.72 9.47
C VAL A 84 19.35 23.45 8.74
N ASP A 85 18.36 22.75 8.20
CA ASP A 85 18.58 21.58 7.35
C ASP A 85 18.62 22.05 5.89
N VAL A 86 19.71 21.75 5.18
CA VAL A 86 19.85 22.00 3.74
C VAL A 86 20.43 20.77 3.06
N ARG A 87 20.15 20.60 1.77
CA ARG A 87 20.80 19.56 0.99
C ARG A 87 22.16 20.04 0.52
N MET A 88 23.21 19.30 0.87
CA MET A 88 24.57 19.54 0.43
C MET A 88 25.06 18.43 -0.49
N ARG A 89 25.81 18.81 -1.51
CA ARG A 89 26.46 17.90 -2.44
C ARG A 89 27.68 17.25 -1.77
N SER A 90 27.69 15.92 -1.74
CA SER A 90 28.86 15.16 -1.30
C SER A 90 29.88 14.99 -2.42
N ILE A 91 31.05 14.45 -2.09
CA ILE A 91 32.13 14.10 -3.02
C ILE A 91 31.67 13.17 -4.17
N THR A 92 30.60 12.40 -3.94
CA THR A 92 29.99 11.52 -4.95
C THR A 92 29.09 12.27 -5.94
N GLY A 93 28.83 13.56 -5.71
CA GLY A 93 27.91 14.38 -6.48
C GLY A 93 26.44 14.26 -6.05
N ARG A 94 26.10 13.33 -5.15
CA ARG A 94 24.75 13.16 -4.58
C ARG A 94 24.46 14.22 -3.53
N PHE A 95 23.18 14.56 -3.36
CA PHE A 95 22.73 15.45 -2.31
C PHE A 95 22.38 14.67 -1.04
N HIS A 96 22.90 15.16 0.08
CA HIS A 96 22.66 14.64 1.43
C HIS A 96 22.00 15.74 2.25
N TRP A 97 21.05 15.38 3.10
CA TRP A 97 20.50 16.32 4.07
C TRP A 97 21.55 16.59 5.15
N VAL A 98 21.99 17.83 5.27
CA VAL A 98 22.94 18.27 6.27
C VAL A 98 22.28 19.29 7.18
N ARG A 99 22.32 19.02 8.49
CA ARG A 99 21.91 19.98 9.52
C ARG A 99 23.10 20.84 9.89
N HIS A 100 23.00 22.15 9.65
CA HIS A 100 23.93 23.14 10.16
C HIS A 100 23.41 23.67 11.49
N HIS A 101 24.29 23.73 12.49
CA HIS A 101 24.03 24.34 13.77
C HIS A 101 25.14 25.34 14.07
N GLY A 102 24.78 26.58 14.39
CA GLY A 102 25.74 27.66 14.62
C GLY A 102 25.42 28.42 15.88
N ILE A 103 26.45 28.70 16.68
CA ILE A 103 26.39 29.55 17.86
C ILE A 103 27.25 30.81 17.65
N PRO A 104 26.78 31.99 18.09
CA PRO A 104 27.58 33.20 17.99
C PRO A 104 28.79 33.12 18.92
N SER A 105 29.92 33.62 18.44
CA SER A 105 31.16 33.73 19.20
C SER A 105 31.51 35.20 19.42
N PHE A 106 31.97 35.53 20.63
CA PHE A 106 32.30 36.91 21.01
C PHE A 106 33.76 37.03 21.43
N THR A 107 34.33 38.21 21.25
CA THR A 107 35.66 38.57 21.77
C THR A 107 35.64 38.65 23.30
N ARG A 108 36.80 38.85 23.93
CA ARG A 108 36.87 39.02 25.40
C ARG A 108 36.18 40.32 25.86
N GLU A 109 36.10 41.28 24.96
CA GLU A 109 35.49 42.59 25.12
C GLU A 109 33.96 42.55 24.90
N GLY A 110 33.41 41.39 24.54
CA GLY A 110 31.96 41.19 24.33
C GLY A 110 31.48 41.56 22.92
N GLU A 111 32.39 41.83 21.98
CA GLU A 111 32.03 42.16 20.61
C GLU A 111 31.78 40.90 19.78
N PHE A 112 30.82 40.96 18.86
CA PHE A 112 30.52 39.83 17.98
C PHE A 112 31.71 39.54 17.05
N SER A 113 32.16 38.28 17.04
CA SER A 113 33.35 37.84 16.29
C SER A 113 33.06 36.82 15.19
N GLY A 114 31.78 36.59 14.90
CA GLY A 114 31.30 35.59 13.96
C GLY A 114 30.68 34.37 14.63
N TYR A 115 30.48 33.32 13.85
CA TYR A 115 29.85 32.08 14.28
C TYR A 115 30.85 30.92 14.33
N VAL A 116 30.64 30.01 15.27
CA VAL A 116 31.24 28.68 15.24
C VAL A 116 30.10 27.67 15.14
N GLY A 117 30.24 26.68 14.28
CA GLY A 117 29.18 25.73 14.07
C GLY A 117 29.63 24.33 13.69
N SER A 118 28.67 23.44 13.77
CA SER A 118 28.82 22.04 13.43
C SER A 118 27.81 21.64 12.37
N SER A 119 28.10 20.59 11.62
CA SER A 119 27.24 20.09 10.57
C SER A 119 27.26 18.58 10.53
N PHE A 120 26.06 18.01 10.47
CA PHE A 120 25.82 16.57 10.55
C PHE A 120 25.03 16.13 9.34
N ASP A 121 25.47 15.05 8.68
CA ASP A 121 24.64 14.35 7.71
C ASP A 121 23.50 13.67 8.47
N ILE A 122 22.27 14.05 8.11
CA ILE A 122 21.01 13.54 8.68
C ILE A 122 20.17 12.85 7.61
N THR A 123 20.79 12.45 6.49
CA THR A 123 20.11 11.78 5.38
C THR A 123 19.40 10.52 5.83
N ASP A 124 20.11 9.64 6.54
CA ASP A 124 19.56 8.38 7.06
C ASP A 124 18.38 8.64 8.01
N LEU A 125 18.49 9.67 8.86
CA LEU A 125 17.42 10.07 9.77
C LEU A 125 16.17 10.55 9.02
N LYS A 126 16.35 11.38 7.98
CA LYS A 126 15.25 11.86 7.14
C LYS A 126 14.60 10.72 6.34
N GLN A 127 15.41 9.80 5.80
CA GLN A 127 14.92 8.64 5.06
C GLN A 127 14.13 7.70 5.96
N ALA A 128 14.65 7.36 7.15
CA ALA A 128 13.95 6.56 8.14
C ALA A 128 12.61 7.20 8.55
N GLY A 129 12.61 8.53 8.79
CA GLY A 129 11.38 9.26 9.10
C GLY A 129 10.35 9.22 7.97
N GLN A 130 10.79 9.37 6.72
CA GLN A 130 9.90 9.29 5.56
C GLN A 130 9.33 7.88 5.37
N GLN A 131 10.15 6.85 5.57
CA GLN A 131 9.71 5.46 5.47
C GLN A 131 8.70 5.11 6.56
N ALA A 132 8.94 5.56 7.80
CA ALA A 132 7.99 5.39 8.90
C ALA A 132 6.64 6.08 8.61
N LEU A 133 6.63 7.27 8.01
CA LEU A 133 5.39 7.95 7.62
C LEU A 133 4.61 7.17 6.56
N VAL A 134 5.30 6.59 5.58
CA VAL A 134 4.67 5.73 4.56
C VAL A 134 4.05 4.50 5.22
N GLU A 135 4.78 3.84 6.12
CA GLU A 135 4.31 2.64 6.83
C GLU A 135 3.10 2.95 7.72
N VAL A 136 3.13 4.06 8.48
CA VAL A 136 1.98 4.52 9.28
C VAL A 136 0.77 4.79 8.41
N SER A 137 0.95 5.41 7.24
CA SER A 137 -0.14 5.66 6.30
C SER A 137 -0.74 4.35 5.76
N GLN A 138 0.09 3.36 5.44
CA GLN A 138 -0.37 2.05 4.97
C GLN A 138 -1.13 1.30 6.07
N LEU A 139 -0.59 1.28 7.29
CA LEU A 139 -1.25 0.68 8.45
C LEU A 139 -2.59 1.34 8.74
N SER A 140 -2.67 2.67 8.67
CA SER A 140 -3.92 3.40 8.89
C SER A 140 -4.97 3.05 7.83
N HIS A 141 -4.57 2.95 6.55
CA HIS A 141 -5.48 2.54 5.47
C HIS A 141 -5.99 1.11 5.65
N ALA A 142 -5.08 0.17 5.96
CA ALA A 142 -5.45 -1.22 6.23
C ALA A 142 -6.38 -1.35 7.45
N ASN A 143 -6.15 -0.55 8.51
CA ASN A 143 -7.02 -0.55 9.68
C ASN A 143 -8.42 0.00 9.35
N GLN A 144 -8.52 1.06 8.55
CA GLN A 144 -9.81 1.59 8.08
C GLN A 144 -10.58 0.58 7.21
N GLU A 145 -9.89 -0.12 6.31
CA GLU A 145 -10.48 -1.20 5.52
C GLU A 145 -11.02 -2.33 6.42
N LEU A 146 -10.26 -2.71 7.46
CA LEU A 146 -10.67 -3.72 8.42
C LEU A 146 -11.88 -3.25 9.23
N GLU A 147 -11.89 -2.01 9.71
CA GLU A 147 -13.01 -1.43 10.44
C GLU A 147 -14.28 -1.39 9.59
N SER A 148 -14.16 -0.95 8.33
CA SER A 148 -15.26 -0.97 7.37
C SER A 148 -15.77 -2.40 7.15
N PHE A 149 -14.87 -3.36 6.98
CA PHE A 149 -15.20 -4.77 6.85
C PHE A 149 -15.97 -5.30 8.07
N VAL A 150 -15.49 -5.02 9.28
CA VAL A 150 -16.16 -5.44 10.53
C VAL A 150 -17.53 -4.79 10.67
N GLN A 151 -17.67 -3.51 10.35
CA GLN A 151 -18.95 -2.80 10.42
C GLN A 151 -20.00 -3.39 9.47
N THR A 152 -19.63 -3.63 8.21
CA THR A 152 -20.53 -4.27 7.23
C THR A 152 -20.88 -5.68 7.68
N ALA A 153 -19.89 -6.47 8.13
CA ALA A 153 -20.11 -7.82 8.66
C ALA A 153 -21.11 -7.84 9.83
N CYS A 154 -20.96 -6.94 10.79
CA CYS A 154 -21.86 -6.82 11.94
C CYS A 154 -23.29 -6.49 11.50
N HIS A 155 -23.46 -5.52 10.60
CA HIS A 155 -24.78 -5.14 10.08
C HIS A 155 -25.49 -6.32 9.42
N ASP A 156 -24.78 -7.02 8.53
CA ASP A 156 -25.35 -8.10 7.72
C ASP A 156 -25.59 -9.38 8.52
N LEU A 157 -24.92 -9.56 9.66
CA LEU A 157 -25.22 -10.63 10.63
C LEU A 157 -26.39 -10.25 11.55
N HIS A 158 -26.55 -8.97 11.87
CA HIS A 158 -27.61 -8.49 12.74
C HIS A 158 -29.01 -8.67 12.11
N GLU A 159 -29.11 -8.50 10.79
CA GLU A 159 -30.39 -8.63 10.08
C GLU A 159 -31.00 -10.05 10.16
N PRO A 160 -30.30 -11.15 9.81
CA PRO A 160 -30.84 -12.50 9.97
C PRO A 160 -31.03 -12.90 11.44
N LEU A 161 -30.21 -12.39 12.37
CA LEU A 161 -30.42 -12.58 13.81
C LEU A 161 -31.74 -11.98 14.29
N ARG A 162 -32.06 -10.77 13.84
CA ARG A 162 -33.32 -10.09 14.15
C ARG A 162 -34.52 -10.87 13.60
N THR A 163 -34.40 -11.43 12.39
CA THR A 163 -35.43 -12.30 11.81
C THR A 163 -35.63 -13.58 12.64
N LEU A 164 -34.54 -14.24 13.05
CA LEU A 164 -34.61 -15.41 13.92
C LEU A 164 -35.24 -15.08 15.28
N GLN A 165 -34.84 -13.97 15.91
CA GLN A 165 -35.45 -13.50 17.15
C GLN A 165 -36.95 -13.22 16.98
N SER A 166 -37.37 -12.59 15.89
CA SER A 166 -38.78 -12.35 15.60
C SER A 166 -39.57 -13.65 15.39
N GLN A 167 -38.98 -14.63 14.67
CA GLN A 167 -39.58 -15.96 14.47
C GLN A 167 -39.75 -16.71 15.79
N LEU A 168 -38.76 -16.60 16.69
CA LEU A 168 -38.81 -17.19 18.03
C LEU A 168 -39.78 -16.45 18.96
N ALA A 169 -39.80 -15.12 18.96
CA ALA A 169 -40.68 -14.30 19.80
C ALA A 169 -42.17 -14.43 19.40
N ALA A 170 -42.45 -14.73 18.13
CA ALA A 170 -43.80 -15.05 17.67
C ALA A 170 -44.31 -16.41 18.18
N LEU A 171 -43.48 -17.19 18.87
CA LEU A 171 -43.88 -18.39 19.59
C LEU A 171 -44.22 -18.01 21.03
N GLY A 172 -45.50 -18.03 21.37
CA GLY A 172 -45.92 -17.99 22.77
C GLY A 172 -45.49 -19.27 23.49
N GLU A 173 -45.26 -19.19 24.81
CA GLU A 173 -44.96 -20.35 25.65
C GLU A 173 -46.04 -21.44 25.46
N GLY A 174 -45.60 -22.67 25.16
CA GLY A 174 -46.48 -23.84 25.01
C GLY A 174 -46.95 -24.19 23.59
N THR A 175 -46.49 -23.48 22.54
CA THR A 175 -46.88 -23.78 21.15
C THR A 175 -46.05 -24.92 20.51
N ARG A 176 -46.72 -25.86 19.83
CA ARG A 176 -46.08 -26.94 19.07
C ARG A 176 -45.58 -26.39 17.73
N TRP A 177 -44.30 -26.62 17.43
CA TRP A 177 -43.69 -26.15 16.18
C TRP A 177 -44.40 -26.74 14.97
N GLU A 178 -44.93 -25.89 14.08
CA GLU A 178 -45.28 -26.30 12.73
C GLU A 178 -43.99 -26.56 11.93
N SER A 179 -43.93 -27.67 11.20
CA SER A 179 -42.72 -28.12 10.48
C SER A 179 -42.15 -27.05 9.52
N GLY A 180 -43.02 -26.22 8.93
CA GLY A 180 -42.60 -25.10 8.06
C GLY A 180 -41.77 -24.03 8.79
N ARG A 181 -42.18 -23.62 10.00
CA ARG A 181 -41.47 -22.58 10.77
C ARG A 181 -40.10 -23.05 11.28
N LEU A 182 -39.98 -24.33 11.64
CA LEU A 182 -38.69 -24.93 11.99
C LEU A 182 -37.74 -24.94 10.78
N LYS A 183 -38.27 -25.26 9.59
CA LYS A 183 -37.51 -25.24 8.34
C LYS A 183 -36.99 -23.84 8.01
N ASP A 184 -37.83 -22.81 8.14
CA ASP A 184 -37.45 -21.41 7.91
C ASP A 184 -36.35 -20.93 8.88
N ALA A 185 -36.48 -21.27 10.16
CA ALA A 185 -35.47 -20.94 11.17
C ALA A 185 -34.14 -21.66 10.90
N MET A 186 -34.18 -22.94 10.54
CA MET A 186 -32.98 -23.71 10.17
C MET A 186 -32.32 -23.15 8.90
N GLU A 187 -33.10 -22.66 7.94
CA GLU A 187 -32.58 -22.04 6.71
C GLU A 187 -31.90 -20.70 7.00
N ASN A 188 -32.46 -19.90 7.91
CA ASN A 188 -31.81 -18.68 8.42
C ASN A 188 -30.50 -18.96 9.17
N VAL A 189 -30.45 -19.97 10.04
CA VAL A 189 -29.21 -20.37 10.74
C VAL A 189 -28.14 -20.84 9.75
N ARG A 190 -28.52 -21.68 8.76
CA ARG A 190 -27.61 -22.11 7.70
C ARG A 190 -27.08 -20.93 6.89
N ARG A 191 -27.94 -19.95 6.60
CA ARG A 191 -27.56 -18.70 5.92
C ARG A 191 -26.53 -17.91 6.74
N MET A 192 -26.72 -17.77 8.05
CA MET A 192 -25.78 -17.09 8.93
C MET A 192 -24.42 -17.79 9.03
N GLN A 193 -24.40 -19.11 9.27
CA GLN A 193 -23.16 -19.88 9.34
C GLN A 193 -22.33 -19.76 8.06
N THR A 194 -23.02 -19.59 6.95
CA THR A 194 -22.42 -19.44 5.63
C THR A 194 -21.87 -18.03 5.43
N LEU A 195 -22.59 -16.98 5.83
CA LEU A 195 -22.08 -15.61 5.84
C LEU A 195 -20.81 -15.47 6.70
N LEU A 196 -20.79 -16.09 7.89
CA LEU A 196 -19.62 -16.11 8.77
C LEU A 196 -18.40 -16.76 8.11
N ARG A 197 -18.58 -17.90 7.43
CA ARG A 197 -17.50 -18.53 6.66
C ARG A 197 -16.97 -17.61 5.56
N ASP A 198 -17.86 -17.01 4.76
CA ASP A 198 -17.46 -16.16 3.65
C ASP A 198 -16.73 -14.88 4.12
N LEU A 199 -17.14 -14.32 5.26
CA LEU A 199 -16.44 -13.20 5.92
C LEU A 199 -15.03 -13.61 6.38
N LEU A 200 -14.91 -14.75 7.04
CA LEU A 200 -13.60 -15.29 7.46
C LEU A 200 -12.68 -15.55 6.26
N GLU A 201 -13.23 -16.00 5.13
CA GLU A 201 -12.49 -16.18 3.88
C GLU A 201 -11.95 -14.84 3.35
N CYS A 202 -12.81 -13.82 3.27
CA CYS A 202 -12.42 -12.46 2.88
C CYS A 202 -11.32 -11.85 3.75
N ALA A 203 -11.36 -12.10 5.07
CA ALA A 203 -10.35 -11.62 6.01
C ALA A 203 -9.00 -12.35 5.85
N ARG A 204 -9.03 -13.63 5.47
CA ARG A 204 -7.82 -14.47 5.30
C ARG A 204 -7.05 -14.14 4.02
N ILE A 205 -7.73 -13.76 2.94
CA ILE A 205 -7.08 -13.43 1.66
C ILE A 205 -6.04 -12.32 1.83
N SER A 206 -6.33 -11.31 2.66
CA SER A 206 -5.42 -10.19 2.92
C SER A 206 -4.26 -10.51 3.88
N THR A 207 -4.33 -11.58 4.68
CA THR A 207 -3.40 -11.80 5.80
C THR A 207 -2.58 -13.10 5.74
N ARG A 208 -2.97 -14.11 4.93
CA ARG A 208 -2.38 -15.46 4.98
C ARG A 208 -2.22 -16.19 3.62
N GLY A 209 -2.26 -15.49 2.49
CA GLY A 209 -2.05 -16.19 1.21
C GLY A 209 -0.62 -16.74 1.09
N ALA A 210 -0.46 -17.86 0.37
CA ALA A 210 0.84 -18.45 0.10
C ALA A 210 1.72 -17.47 -0.72
N PRO A 211 3.06 -17.59 -0.67
CA PRO A 211 3.92 -16.83 -1.58
C PRO A 211 3.47 -17.04 -3.04
N LEU A 212 3.61 -15.99 -3.85
CA LEU A 212 3.29 -16.06 -5.28
C LEU A 212 4.42 -16.83 -5.97
N GLU A 213 4.12 -18.01 -6.47
CA GLU A 213 5.08 -18.91 -7.12
C GLU A 213 4.72 -19.10 -8.60
N PRO A 214 5.71 -19.40 -9.47
CA PRO A 214 5.43 -19.70 -10.86
C PRO A 214 4.42 -20.85 -11.00
N THR A 215 3.21 -20.51 -11.44
CA THR A 215 2.06 -21.42 -11.46
C THR A 215 1.48 -21.48 -12.87
N ASP A 216 1.39 -22.68 -13.43
CA ASP A 216 0.60 -22.95 -14.64
C ASP A 216 -0.89 -22.80 -14.32
N LEU A 217 -1.52 -21.78 -14.93
CA LEU A 217 -2.93 -21.45 -14.69
C LEU A 217 -3.92 -22.52 -15.21
N GLY A 218 -3.45 -23.51 -15.98
CA GLY A 218 -4.19 -24.72 -16.30
C GLY A 218 -4.58 -25.52 -15.04
N THR A 219 -3.66 -25.65 -14.09
CA THR A 219 -3.87 -26.40 -12.85
C THR A 219 -5.00 -25.84 -11.97
N PRO A 220 -5.00 -24.54 -11.58
CA PRO A 220 -6.08 -23.98 -10.78
C PRO A 220 -7.43 -23.97 -11.52
N LEU A 221 -7.44 -23.83 -12.85
CA LEU A 221 -8.66 -23.98 -13.62
C LEU A 221 -9.22 -25.41 -13.53
N ASP A 222 -8.37 -26.43 -13.64
CA ASP A 222 -8.79 -27.84 -13.53
C ASP A 222 -9.37 -28.14 -12.15
N TRP A 223 -8.78 -27.61 -11.07
CA TRP A 223 -9.34 -27.72 -9.72
C TRP A 223 -10.71 -27.06 -9.60
N ALA A 224 -10.88 -25.85 -10.18
CA ALA A 224 -12.15 -25.16 -10.19
C ALA A 224 -13.24 -25.95 -10.93
N LEU A 225 -12.89 -26.55 -12.07
CA LEU A 225 -13.81 -27.39 -12.85
C LEU A 225 -14.17 -28.68 -12.12
N ALA A 226 -13.22 -29.31 -11.44
CA ALA A 226 -13.49 -30.49 -10.60
C ALA A 226 -14.49 -30.16 -9.49
N ASN A 227 -14.33 -29.02 -8.82
CA ASN A 227 -15.25 -28.53 -7.79
C ASN A 227 -16.64 -28.19 -8.32
N LEU A 228 -16.75 -27.82 -9.61
CA LEU A 228 -18.01 -27.48 -10.27
C LEU A 228 -18.62 -28.63 -11.08
N SER A 229 -18.00 -29.82 -11.07
CA SER A 229 -18.37 -30.96 -11.92
C SER A 229 -19.87 -31.30 -11.90
N GLN A 230 -20.48 -31.35 -10.71
CA GLN A 230 -21.92 -31.61 -10.58
C GLN A 230 -22.76 -30.52 -11.23
N LEU A 231 -22.39 -29.24 -11.04
CA LEU A 231 -23.13 -28.11 -11.60
C LEU A 231 -23.00 -28.05 -13.13
N VAL A 232 -21.83 -28.40 -13.66
CA VAL A 232 -21.58 -28.52 -15.11
C VAL A 232 -22.45 -29.62 -15.69
N LEU A 233 -22.51 -30.79 -15.03
CA LEU A 233 -23.35 -31.91 -15.46
C LEU A 233 -24.83 -31.55 -15.46
N GLU A 234 -25.33 -30.93 -14.38
CA GLU A 234 -26.73 -30.52 -14.24
C GLU A 234 -27.14 -29.41 -15.22
N SER A 235 -26.20 -28.56 -15.62
CA SER A 235 -26.46 -27.46 -16.57
C SER A 235 -26.25 -27.86 -18.03
N GLY A 236 -25.61 -28.99 -18.31
CA GLY A 236 -25.22 -29.39 -19.66
C GLY A 236 -24.27 -28.41 -20.33
N ALA A 237 -23.44 -27.72 -19.54
CA ALA A 237 -22.60 -26.65 -20.03
C ALA A 237 -21.42 -27.15 -20.86
N GLU A 238 -21.16 -26.49 -21.98
CA GLU A 238 -19.95 -26.65 -22.76
C GLU A 238 -18.89 -25.65 -22.27
N ILE A 239 -17.77 -26.16 -21.76
CA ILE A 239 -16.68 -25.34 -21.24
C ILE A 239 -15.44 -25.57 -22.10
N THR A 240 -14.94 -24.48 -22.69
CA THR A 240 -13.72 -24.48 -23.52
C THR A 240 -12.65 -23.56 -22.93
N ARG A 241 -11.38 -23.78 -23.27
CA ARG A 241 -10.26 -22.95 -22.82
C ARG A 241 -9.17 -22.81 -23.88
N ASP A 242 -8.51 -21.66 -23.86
CA ASP A 242 -7.23 -21.43 -24.54
C ASP A 242 -6.05 -22.06 -23.76
N PRO A 243 -4.86 -22.19 -24.37
CA PRO A 243 -3.63 -22.46 -23.63
C PRO A 243 -3.39 -21.37 -22.57
N LEU A 244 -3.28 -21.77 -21.31
CA LEU A 244 -3.11 -20.85 -20.19
C LEU A 244 -1.64 -20.62 -19.85
N PRO A 245 -1.26 -19.41 -19.39
CA PRO A 245 0.12 -19.06 -19.13
C PRO A 245 0.60 -19.56 -17.76
N VAL A 246 1.92 -19.48 -17.55
CA VAL A 246 2.55 -19.57 -16.24
C VAL A 246 2.77 -18.15 -15.73
N VAL A 247 2.29 -17.83 -14.53
CA VAL A 247 2.47 -16.53 -13.87
C VAL A 247 2.80 -16.71 -12.38
N GLY A 248 3.38 -15.69 -11.75
CA GLY A 248 3.56 -15.67 -10.29
C GLY A 248 2.22 -15.62 -9.54
N ALA A 249 1.76 -16.74 -8.98
CA ALA A 249 0.46 -16.83 -8.35
C ALA A 249 0.35 -17.80 -7.16
N ASP A 250 -0.70 -17.57 -6.36
CA ASP A 250 -1.22 -18.55 -5.41
C ASP A 250 -2.29 -19.41 -6.12
N ALA A 251 -1.93 -20.65 -6.46
CA ALA A 251 -2.79 -21.57 -7.20
C ALA A 251 -4.16 -21.78 -6.52
N THR A 252 -4.22 -21.82 -5.20
CA THR A 252 -5.49 -22.04 -4.48
C THR A 252 -6.41 -20.84 -4.63
N GLN A 253 -5.84 -19.63 -4.54
CA GLN A 253 -6.62 -18.41 -4.72
C GLN A 253 -7.08 -18.23 -6.17
N LEU A 254 -6.25 -18.53 -7.17
CA LEU A 254 -6.69 -18.46 -8.57
C LEU A 254 -7.72 -19.54 -8.91
N ALA A 255 -7.66 -20.73 -8.31
CA ALA A 255 -8.72 -21.73 -8.43
C ALA A 255 -10.06 -21.16 -7.90
N GLN A 256 -10.02 -20.43 -6.79
CA GLN A 256 -11.21 -19.76 -6.25
C GLN A 256 -11.77 -18.68 -7.19
N VAL A 257 -10.90 -17.90 -7.87
CA VAL A 257 -11.31 -16.93 -8.89
C VAL A 257 -12.05 -17.63 -10.03
N PHE A 258 -11.44 -18.66 -10.61
CA PHE A 258 -12.08 -19.43 -11.69
C PHE A 258 -13.40 -20.04 -11.24
N GLN A 259 -13.44 -20.65 -10.05
CA GLN A 259 -14.65 -21.27 -9.50
C GLN A 259 -15.78 -20.25 -9.33
N ASN A 260 -15.47 -19.04 -8.86
CA ASN A 260 -16.47 -17.98 -8.70
C ASN A 260 -16.98 -17.45 -10.05
N LEU A 261 -16.09 -17.22 -11.02
CA LEU A 261 -16.47 -16.69 -12.33
C LEU A 261 -17.27 -17.72 -13.15
N ILE A 262 -16.78 -18.96 -13.23
CA ILE A 262 -17.45 -20.05 -13.94
C ILE A 262 -18.75 -20.42 -13.23
N GLY A 263 -18.73 -20.50 -11.89
CA GLY A 263 -19.94 -20.75 -11.10
C GLY A 263 -21.02 -19.70 -11.35
N ASN A 264 -20.65 -18.43 -11.53
CA ASN A 264 -21.60 -17.38 -11.93
C ASN A 264 -22.16 -17.64 -13.35
N ALA A 265 -21.31 -17.96 -14.33
CA ALA A 265 -21.74 -18.27 -15.69
C ALA A 265 -22.78 -19.42 -15.74
N LEU A 266 -22.53 -20.51 -15.01
CA LEU A 266 -23.44 -21.66 -14.92
C LEU A 266 -24.78 -21.31 -14.24
N LYS A 267 -24.73 -20.37 -13.29
CA LYS A 267 -25.89 -19.96 -12.49
C LYS A 267 -26.79 -18.97 -13.24
N PHE A 268 -26.21 -18.01 -13.94
CA PHE A 268 -26.90 -16.91 -14.62
C PHE A 268 -27.16 -17.20 -16.11
N ARG A 269 -27.58 -18.43 -16.39
CA ARG A 269 -27.88 -18.92 -17.74
C ARG A 269 -29.28 -18.57 -18.25
N ARG A 270 -29.41 -18.54 -19.57
CA ARG A 270 -30.68 -18.49 -20.32
C ARG A 270 -31.25 -19.91 -20.49
N GLU A 271 -32.29 -20.07 -21.31
CA GLU A 271 -32.82 -21.39 -21.69
C GLU A 271 -31.93 -22.14 -22.69
N GLU A 272 -31.07 -21.41 -23.41
CA GLU A 272 -30.08 -21.95 -24.33
C GLU A 272 -28.99 -22.77 -23.59
N PRO A 273 -28.32 -23.72 -24.28
CA PRO A 273 -27.18 -24.43 -23.74
C PRO A 273 -26.10 -23.47 -23.24
N VAL A 274 -25.57 -23.71 -22.04
CA VAL A 274 -24.59 -22.82 -21.43
C VAL A 274 -23.25 -23.02 -22.12
N VAL A 275 -22.68 -21.96 -22.68
CA VAL A 275 -21.35 -21.97 -23.26
C VAL A 275 -20.46 -21.05 -22.45
N VAL A 276 -19.38 -21.61 -21.91
CA VAL A 276 -18.37 -20.86 -21.17
C VAL A 276 -17.02 -21.02 -21.87
N HIS A 277 -16.33 -19.91 -22.12
CA HIS A 277 -15.00 -19.92 -22.71
C HIS A 277 -14.00 -19.18 -21.81
N VAL A 278 -12.90 -19.87 -21.46
CA VAL A 278 -11.78 -19.29 -20.71
C VAL A 278 -10.66 -18.92 -21.69
N GLY A 279 -10.54 -17.62 -21.95
CA GLY A 279 -9.51 -17.09 -22.85
C GLY A 279 -8.31 -16.52 -22.11
N ALA A 280 -7.14 -16.54 -22.75
CA ALA A 280 -5.93 -15.90 -22.25
C ALA A 280 -5.14 -15.23 -23.38
N ARG A 281 -4.73 -13.97 -23.17
CA ARG A 281 -3.91 -13.23 -24.13
C ARG A 281 -2.81 -12.43 -23.42
N ARG A 282 -1.65 -12.33 -24.07
CA ARG A 282 -0.58 -11.44 -23.63
C ARG A 282 -1.04 -9.98 -23.73
N ASP A 283 -0.79 -9.20 -22.70
CA ASP A 283 -1.17 -7.78 -22.61
C ASP A 283 -0.07 -7.03 -21.85
N GLY A 284 0.91 -6.51 -22.59
CA GLY A 284 2.08 -5.84 -22.03
C GLY A 284 3.05 -6.80 -21.31
N ASP A 285 3.36 -6.46 -20.06
CA ASP A 285 4.20 -7.19 -19.10
C ASP A 285 3.41 -8.22 -18.27
N GLY A 286 2.26 -8.66 -18.78
CA GLY A 286 1.42 -9.65 -18.13
C GLY A 286 0.40 -10.29 -19.06
N TRP A 287 -0.63 -10.84 -18.44
CA TRP A 287 -1.66 -11.63 -19.11
C TRP A 287 -3.05 -11.14 -18.76
N ARG A 288 -3.88 -10.98 -19.78
CA ARG A 288 -5.32 -10.77 -19.63
C ARG A 288 -6.04 -12.09 -19.80
N LEU A 289 -6.64 -12.56 -18.72
CA LEU A 289 -7.53 -13.71 -18.69
C LEU A 289 -8.99 -13.25 -18.80
N SER A 290 -9.83 -14.08 -19.40
CA SER A 290 -11.25 -13.81 -19.53
C SER A 290 -12.09 -15.08 -19.36
N VAL A 291 -13.23 -14.95 -18.69
CA VAL A 291 -14.29 -15.95 -18.62
C VAL A 291 -15.51 -15.34 -19.30
N ARG A 292 -15.84 -15.85 -20.48
CA ARG A 292 -16.99 -15.43 -21.29
C ARG A 292 -18.12 -16.44 -21.17
N ASP A 293 -19.35 -15.96 -20.98
CA ASP A 293 -20.58 -16.74 -20.96
C ASP A 293 -21.63 -16.18 -21.94
N ASN A 294 -22.61 -17.02 -22.32
CA ASN A 294 -23.80 -16.64 -23.09
C ASN A 294 -25.06 -16.46 -22.20
N GLY A 295 -24.87 -16.04 -20.95
CA GLY A 295 -25.93 -15.88 -19.96
C GLY A 295 -26.83 -14.66 -20.16
N ILE A 296 -27.53 -14.26 -19.11
CA ILE A 296 -28.50 -13.15 -19.13
C ILE A 296 -27.87 -11.76 -19.31
N GLY A 297 -26.55 -11.64 -19.14
CA GLY A 297 -25.83 -10.36 -19.17
C GLY A 297 -26.10 -9.43 -17.97
N ILE A 298 -25.41 -8.30 -17.93
CA ILE A 298 -25.40 -7.33 -16.84
C ILE A 298 -25.50 -5.92 -17.42
N ALA A 299 -26.48 -5.14 -16.95
CA ALA A 299 -26.63 -3.74 -17.35
C ALA A 299 -25.40 -2.88 -16.94
N PRO A 300 -24.98 -1.91 -17.78
CA PRO A 300 -23.79 -1.07 -17.53
C PRO A 300 -23.75 -0.40 -16.16
N ASP A 301 -24.90 0.05 -15.64
CA ASP A 301 -25.03 0.72 -14.34
C ASP A 301 -24.58 -0.13 -13.14
N HIS A 302 -24.42 -1.44 -13.34
CA HIS A 302 -24.00 -2.39 -12.32
C HIS A 302 -22.54 -2.83 -12.45
N HIS A 303 -21.83 -2.53 -13.55
CA HIS A 303 -20.49 -3.07 -13.84
C HIS A 303 -19.45 -2.76 -12.76
N VAL A 304 -19.50 -1.57 -12.15
CA VAL A 304 -18.60 -1.21 -11.04
C VAL A 304 -19.10 -1.79 -9.71
N LYS A 305 -20.41 -1.70 -9.48
CA LYS A 305 -21.05 -2.03 -8.20
C LYS A 305 -21.03 -3.53 -7.89
N ILE A 306 -21.01 -4.40 -8.90
CA ILE A 306 -21.04 -5.87 -8.69
C ILE A 306 -19.80 -6.42 -7.97
N PHE A 307 -18.70 -5.66 -7.92
CA PHE A 307 -17.50 -6.02 -7.18
C PHE A 307 -17.49 -5.50 -5.74
N GLU A 308 -18.42 -4.62 -5.37
CA GLU A 308 -18.58 -4.16 -3.98
C GLU A 308 -19.19 -5.27 -3.11
N LEU A 309 -18.82 -5.27 -1.82
CA LEU A 309 -19.33 -6.24 -0.85
C LEU A 309 -20.86 -6.28 -0.85
N PHE A 310 -21.40 -7.50 -0.97
CA PHE A 310 -22.82 -7.83 -0.86
C PHE A 310 -23.75 -7.22 -1.91
N LYS A 311 -23.21 -6.56 -2.95
CA LYS A 311 -24.03 -6.04 -4.04
C LYS A 311 -24.56 -7.17 -4.93
N ARG A 312 -25.80 -6.98 -5.39
CA ARG A 312 -26.53 -7.92 -6.25
C ARG A 312 -27.14 -7.17 -7.43
N VAL A 313 -27.30 -7.86 -8.55
CA VAL A 313 -28.13 -7.37 -9.66
C VAL A 313 -29.61 -7.52 -9.24
N PRO A 314 -30.39 -6.43 -9.14
CA PRO A 314 -31.80 -6.48 -8.72
C PRO A 314 -32.65 -7.38 -9.62
N GLY A 315 -33.64 -8.08 -9.05
CA GLY A 315 -34.65 -8.82 -9.82
C GLY A 315 -34.33 -10.28 -10.19
N THR A 316 -33.12 -10.79 -9.91
CA THR A 316 -32.76 -12.19 -10.20
C THR A 316 -33.04 -13.12 -9.02
N ARG A 317 -34.03 -14.03 -9.14
CA ARG A 317 -34.29 -15.09 -8.12
C ARG A 317 -33.12 -16.09 -7.99
N ARG A 318 -32.22 -16.13 -8.96
CA ARG A 318 -31.02 -16.98 -9.01
C ARG A 318 -29.76 -16.29 -8.46
N ALA A 319 -29.86 -15.12 -7.83
CA ALA A 319 -28.68 -14.36 -7.37
C ALA A 319 -27.79 -15.15 -6.39
N GLY A 320 -26.47 -15.07 -6.56
CA GLY A 320 -25.47 -15.48 -5.56
C GLY A 320 -25.47 -14.56 -4.34
N ARG A 321 -24.58 -14.80 -3.37
CA ARG A 321 -24.57 -14.05 -2.09
C ARG A 321 -24.06 -12.61 -2.22
N GLY A 322 -23.44 -12.24 -3.35
CA GLY A 322 -22.83 -10.92 -3.60
C GLY A 322 -21.39 -10.80 -3.08
N LEU A 323 -20.74 -11.92 -2.73
CA LEU A 323 -19.38 -11.94 -2.20
C LEU A 323 -18.34 -12.54 -3.19
N GLY A 324 -18.78 -13.40 -4.11
CA GLY A 324 -17.85 -14.11 -5.01
C GLY A 324 -17.02 -13.17 -5.88
N LEU A 325 -17.63 -12.12 -6.45
CA LEU A 325 -16.90 -11.15 -7.26
C LEU A 325 -16.00 -10.24 -6.42
N THR A 326 -16.39 -9.91 -5.19
CA THR A 326 -15.51 -9.18 -4.27
C THR A 326 -14.30 -10.00 -3.85
N ILE A 327 -14.48 -11.30 -3.60
CA ILE A 327 -13.38 -12.25 -3.37
C ILE A 327 -12.46 -12.28 -4.60
N CYS A 328 -13.01 -12.38 -5.81
CA CYS A 328 -12.21 -12.33 -7.03
C CYS A 328 -11.39 -11.04 -7.13
N LYS A 329 -12.02 -9.89 -6.86
CA LYS A 329 -11.34 -8.59 -6.86
C LYS A 329 -10.19 -8.56 -5.87
N LYS A 330 -10.41 -8.93 -4.61
CA LYS A 330 -9.36 -8.96 -3.58
C LYS A 330 -8.20 -9.90 -3.94
N ILE A 331 -8.51 -11.08 -4.48
CA ILE A 331 -7.48 -12.03 -4.91
C ILE A 331 -6.66 -11.44 -6.06
N VAL A 332 -7.31 -10.90 -7.09
CA VAL A 332 -6.63 -10.32 -8.25
C VAL A 332 -5.77 -9.12 -7.84
N GLU A 333 -6.29 -8.23 -6.99
CA GLU A 333 -5.53 -7.07 -6.48
C GLU A 333 -4.32 -7.51 -5.63
N ARG A 334 -4.44 -8.57 -4.83
CA ARG A 334 -3.31 -9.15 -4.10
C ARG A 334 -2.20 -9.63 -5.04
N HIS A 335 -2.56 -10.10 -6.23
CA HIS A 335 -1.61 -10.52 -7.26
C HIS A 335 -1.08 -9.33 -8.10
N GLY A 336 -1.31 -8.09 -7.69
CA GLY A 336 -0.92 -6.89 -8.45
C GLY A 336 -1.78 -6.65 -9.69
N GLY A 337 -2.90 -7.35 -9.80
CA GLY A 337 -3.78 -7.37 -10.96
C GLY A 337 -4.95 -6.40 -10.89
N ARG A 338 -5.79 -6.44 -11.93
CA ARG A 338 -7.07 -5.72 -12.00
C ARG A 338 -8.16 -6.60 -12.60
N ILE A 339 -9.39 -6.48 -12.11
CA ILE A 339 -10.56 -7.24 -12.61
C ILE A 339 -11.64 -6.28 -13.14
N GLY A 340 -12.40 -6.73 -14.15
CA GLY A 340 -13.50 -5.99 -14.73
C GLY A 340 -14.52 -6.90 -15.42
N VAL A 341 -15.53 -6.28 -16.00
CA VAL A 341 -16.58 -6.95 -16.77
C VAL A 341 -16.93 -6.15 -18.02
N GLU A 342 -17.16 -6.85 -19.12
CA GLU A 342 -17.76 -6.35 -20.36
C GLU A 342 -19.06 -7.16 -20.57
N SER A 343 -20.21 -6.51 -20.53
CA SER A 343 -21.49 -7.21 -20.66
C SER A 343 -22.61 -6.28 -21.11
N GLU A 344 -23.51 -6.82 -21.92
CA GLU A 344 -24.78 -6.19 -22.29
C GLU A 344 -25.93 -7.14 -21.89
N PRO A 345 -27.11 -6.60 -21.51
CA PRO A 345 -28.29 -7.43 -21.26
C PRO A 345 -28.57 -8.37 -22.44
N ASP A 346 -28.90 -9.62 -22.15
CA ASP A 346 -29.28 -10.65 -23.12
C ASP A 346 -28.19 -11.08 -24.12
N GLN A 347 -26.93 -10.63 -23.94
CA GLN A 347 -25.79 -11.02 -24.77
C GLN A 347 -24.68 -11.77 -24.00
N GLY A 348 -24.94 -12.11 -22.73
CA GLY A 348 -23.96 -12.75 -21.85
C GLY A 348 -22.96 -11.77 -21.22
N SER A 349 -21.97 -12.32 -20.53
CA SER A 349 -20.96 -11.54 -19.80
C SER A 349 -19.56 -12.02 -20.11
N THR A 350 -18.61 -11.09 -20.19
CA THR A 350 -17.18 -11.40 -20.22
C THR A 350 -16.53 -10.76 -19.01
N PHE A 351 -16.26 -11.58 -17.99
CA PHE A 351 -15.41 -11.16 -16.88
C PHE A 351 -13.96 -11.29 -17.29
N PHE A 352 -13.14 -10.28 -16.99
CA PHE A 352 -11.72 -10.32 -17.32
C PHE A 352 -10.89 -9.87 -16.14
N PHE A 353 -9.68 -10.43 -16.02
CA PHE A 353 -8.69 -9.99 -15.06
C PHE A 353 -7.32 -10.01 -15.69
N TRP A 354 -6.48 -9.07 -15.26
CA TRP A 354 -5.08 -8.96 -15.69
C TRP A 354 -4.18 -9.35 -14.52
N LEU A 355 -3.13 -10.12 -14.79
CA LEU A 355 -2.08 -10.50 -13.86
C LEU A 355 -0.71 -10.16 -14.45
N PRO A 356 0.25 -9.66 -13.65
CA PRO A 356 1.65 -9.52 -14.09
C PRO A 356 2.29 -10.90 -14.31
N ASP A 357 3.36 -10.95 -15.10
CA ASP A 357 4.17 -12.17 -15.31
C ASP A 357 4.72 -12.76 -13.99
#